data_AF-A0A258G6N3-F1
#
_entry.id   AF-A0A258G6N3-F1
#
_cell.length_a   1.000
_cell.length_b   1.000
_cell.length_c   1.000
_cell.angle_alpha   90.00
_cell.angle_beta   90.00
_cell.angle_gamma   90.00
#
_symmetry.space_group_name_H-M   'P 1'
#
loop_
_entity.id
_entity.type
_entity.pdbx_description
1 polymer ?
#
loop_
_entity_poly.entity_id
_entity_poly.type
_entity_poly.pdbx_seq_one_letter_code
_entity_poly.pdbx_strand_id
1 'polypeptide(L)'
;MKHKNIFLVGGAGFLGYHASLEFVRRGANVTILAMPDEAVASDLASQVRVERANIDQLDDYGLGLMLRGQDVLVYAAGPDDRVELPAGVRAAEFFNEHLVNRTERVLSVARESGVKKVVIYGSYFAYINNRGLCGVKRGQLERHPYIQARVEQTRRSFALGGETFSVSVLNIPYVFGVTPGRMPIWKRVFIERYAKQPKIIYGTGGTTVTTPAKIALATVQAVELAGHGEELAVGSVNMKFKPMIERLLAAAKINKPVANLPTWLQGLFMRMAWRQEKAAGRDSGLDLRYLAGDILGRDFYVDYEATDRRLDMVGFQDDVEAAIDETGRMIKTGTS
;
A
#
# COMPACT_ATOMS: atom_id res chain seq x y z
N MET A 1 13.80 -20.79 6.23
CA MET A 1 12.84 -20.57 5.13
C MET A 1 13.04 -21.63 4.07
N LYS A 2 11.95 -22.06 3.43
CA LYS A 2 11.95 -23.04 2.34
C LYS A 2 12.47 -22.41 1.05
N HIS A 3 12.13 -21.14 0.83
CA HIS A 3 12.57 -20.35 -0.31
C HIS A 3 13.79 -19.51 0.06
N LYS A 4 14.83 -19.48 -0.79
CA LYS A 4 16.10 -18.84 -0.47
C LYS A 4 16.39 -17.61 -1.31
N ASN A 5 15.90 -17.54 -2.55
CA ASN A 5 16.17 -16.41 -3.45
C ASN A 5 14.91 -15.58 -3.67
N ILE A 6 14.91 -14.35 -3.17
CA ILE A 6 13.75 -13.45 -3.16
C ILE A 6 14.05 -12.24 -4.05
N PHE A 7 13.19 -12.01 -5.04
CA PHE A 7 13.21 -10.81 -5.86
C PHE A 7 12.12 -9.85 -5.41
N LEU A 8 12.46 -8.62 -5.03
CA LEU A 8 11.49 -7.60 -4.64
C LEU A 8 11.46 -6.45 -5.64
N VAL A 9 10.33 -6.28 -6.32
CA VAL A 9 10.04 -5.05 -7.08
C VAL A 9 9.53 -4.01 -6.08
N GLY A 10 10.21 -2.87 -5.99
CA GLY A 10 9.91 -1.84 -4.99
C GLY A 10 10.59 -2.06 -3.63
N GLY A 11 11.65 -2.88 -3.56
CA GLY A 11 12.40 -3.16 -2.33
C GLY A 11 13.09 -1.94 -1.69
N ALA A 12 13.32 -0.87 -2.44
CA ALA A 12 13.84 0.40 -1.92
C ALA A 12 12.75 1.33 -1.37
N GLY A 13 11.48 0.98 -1.58
CA GLY A 13 10.31 1.73 -1.11
C GLY A 13 10.07 1.60 0.40
N PHE A 14 9.07 2.32 0.91
CA PHE A 14 8.70 2.29 2.34
C PHE A 14 8.45 0.87 2.83
N LEU A 15 7.50 0.14 2.24
CA LEU A 15 7.14 -1.21 2.68
C LEU A 15 8.14 -2.26 2.20
N GLY A 16 8.71 -2.07 1.00
CA GLY A 16 9.70 -2.97 0.44
C GLY A 16 10.98 -3.04 1.27
N TYR A 17 11.45 -1.90 1.81
CA TYR A 17 12.64 -1.84 2.66
C TYR A 17 12.52 -2.76 3.88
N HIS A 18 11.41 -2.66 4.61
CA HIS A 18 11.17 -3.48 5.80
C HIS A 18 11.03 -4.96 5.45
N ALA A 19 10.34 -5.28 4.34
CA ALA A 19 10.22 -6.66 3.88
C ALA A 19 11.58 -7.25 3.45
N SER A 20 12.40 -6.49 2.71
CA SER A 20 13.74 -6.92 2.32
C SER A 20 14.62 -7.23 3.54
N LEU A 21 14.62 -6.36 4.55
CA LEU A 21 15.38 -6.60 5.79
C LEU A 21 14.87 -7.82 6.56
N GLU A 22 13.55 -8.05 6.62
CA GLU A 22 12.99 -9.22 7.30
C GLU A 22 13.35 -10.53 6.57
N PHE A 23 13.41 -10.54 5.24
CA PHE A 23 13.95 -11.68 4.48
C PHE A 23 15.44 -11.91 4.75
N VAL A 24 16.25 -10.85 4.74
CA VAL A 24 17.69 -10.94 5.05
C VAL A 24 17.90 -11.49 6.47
N ARG A 25 17.16 -10.99 7.47
CA ARG A 25 17.23 -11.44 8.86
C ARG A 25 16.95 -12.94 9.01
N ARG A 26 16.15 -13.51 8.10
CA ARG A 26 15.82 -14.93 8.06
C ARG A 26 16.73 -15.77 7.16
N GLY A 27 17.79 -15.16 6.62
CA GLY A 27 18.82 -15.81 5.83
C GLY A 27 18.45 -16.02 4.35
N ALA A 28 17.54 -15.23 3.79
CA ALA A 28 17.30 -15.23 2.35
C ALA A 28 18.37 -14.42 1.60
N ASN A 29 18.68 -14.84 0.38
CA ASN A 29 19.35 -14.02 -0.61
C ASN A 29 18.32 -13.09 -1.23
N VAL A 30 18.50 -11.78 -1.05
CA VAL A 30 17.55 -10.78 -1.53
C VAL A 30 18.15 -10.01 -2.70
N THR A 31 17.40 -9.96 -3.80
CA THR A 31 17.60 -9.02 -4.90
C THR A 31 16.45 -8.02 -4.89
N ILE A 32 16.76 -6.73 -4.95
CA ILE A 32 15.75 -5.68 -5.10
C ILE A 32 15.89 -5.03 -6.47
N LEU A 33 14.76 -4.68 -7.09
CA LEU A 33 14.71 -3.77 -8.22
C LEU A 33 14.31 -2.38 -7.72
N ALA A 34 15.22 -1.43 -7.86
CA ALA A 34 15.02 -0.01 -7.59
C ALA A 34 14.98 0.78 -8.90
N MET A 35 14.29 1.92 -8.90
CA MET A 35 14.37 2.84 -10.05
C MET A 35 15.80 3.38 -10.20
N PRO A 36 16.24 3.78 -11.41
CA PRO A 36 17.64 4.20 -11.65
C PRO A 36 18.16 5.22 -10.65
N ASP A 37 17.37 6.26 -10.38
CA ASP A 37 17.74 7.36 -9.48
C ASP A 37 17.19 7.22 -8.05
N GLU A 38 16.55 6.09 -7.73
CA GLU A 38 15.98 5.89 -6.40
C GLU A 38 17.09 5.63 -5.36
N ALA A 39 17.08 6.44 -4.31
CA ALA A 39 17.98 6.25 -3.18
C ALA A 39 17.65 4.93 -2.47
N VAL A 40 18.70 4.13 -2.24
CA VAL A 40 18.62 2.90 -1.44
C VAL A 40 19.38 3.18 -0.15
N ALA A 41 18.74 2.93 0.99
CA ALA A 41 19.36 3.11 2.29
C ALA A 41 20.62 2.23 2.41
N SER A 42 21.70 2.78 2.97
CA SER A 42 23.02 2.12 2.97
C SER A 42 23.05 0.81 3.77
N ASP A 43 22.29 0.76 4.85
CA ASP A 43 22.04 -0.43 5.66
C ASP A 43 21.37 -1.54 4.85
N LEU A 44 20.41 -1.22 3.97
CA LEU A 44 19.81 -2.19 3.06
C LEU A 44 20.78 -2.56 1.93
N ALA A 45 21.40 -1.58 1.27
CA ALA A 45 22.25 -1.79 0.11
C ALA A 45 23.47 -2.68 0.39
N SER A 46 23.97 -2.70 1.63
CA SER A 46 25.07 -3.56 2.06
C SER A 46 24.69 -5.03 2.27
N GLN A 47 23.39 -5.34 2.29
CA GLN A 47 22.87 -6.67 2.63
C GLN A 47 22.12 -7.36 1.48
N VAL A 48 21.85 -6.64 0.38
CA VAL A 48 21.05 -7.13 -0.75
C VAL A 48 21.74 -6.85 -2.08
N ARG A 49 21.42 -7.63 -3.10
CA ARG A 49 21.76 -7.29 -4.49
C ARG A 49 20.80 -6.20 -4.97
N VAL A 50 21.34 -5.09 -5.46
CA VAL A 50 20.53 -3.98 -6.00
C VAL A 50 20.62 -3.98 -7.52
N GLU A 51 19.52 -4.29 -8.18
CA GLU A 51 19.33 -4.06 -9.61
C GLU A 51 18.67 -2.69 -9.81
N ARG A 52 19.13 -1.95 -10.83
CA ARG A 52 18.60 -0.62 -11.16
C ARG A 52 18.07 -0.61 -12.57
N ALA A 53 16.75 -0.48 -12.71
CA ALA A 53 16.11 -0.29 -14.01
C ALA A 53 14.74 0.37 -13.84
N ASN A 54 14.32 1.13 -14.85
CA ASN A 54 12.93 1.53 -14.95
C ASN A 54 12.13 0.36 -15.52
N ILE A 55 11.23 -0.20 -14.72
CA ILE A 55 10.47 -1.39 -15.09
C ILE A 55 9.58 -1.19 -16.33
N ASP A 56 9.16 0.04 -16.62
CA ASP A 56 8.36 0.38 -17.80
C ASP A 56 9.20 0.46 -19.09
N GLN A 57 10.52 0.66 -18.94
CA GLN A 57 11.46 0.77 -20.06
C GLN A 57 12.29 -0.51 -20.25
N LEU A 58 12.38 -1.34 -19.22
CA LEU A 58 13.05 -2.64 -19.28
C LEU A 58 12.22 -3.60 -20.12
N ASP A 59 12.82 -4.25 -21.11
CA ASP A 59 12.16 -5.25 -21.94
C ASP A 59 11.96 -6.59 -21.20
N ASP A 60 11.15 -7.49 -21.77
CA ASP A 60 10.82 -8.77 -21.14
C ASP A 60 12.05 -9.68 -21.00
N TYR A 61 12.99 -9.60 -21.95
CA TYR A 61 14.23 -10.35 -21.90
C TYR A 61 15.12 -9.91 -20.72
N GLY A 62 15.34 -8.60 -20.56
CA GLY A 62 16.12 -8.02 -19.47
C GLY A 62 15.48 -8.30 -18.10
N LEU A 63 14.15 -8.14 -17.99
CA LEU A 63 13.41 -8.50 -16.79
C LEU A 63 13.52 -10.00 -16.48
N GLY A 64 13.42 -10.86 -17.50
CA GLY A 64 13.59 -12.30 -17.35
C GLY A 64 14.98 -12.70 -16.87
N LEU A 65 16.04 -12.04 -17.35
CA LEU A 65 17.40 -12.26 -16.86
C LEU A 65 17.54 -11.99 -15.36
N MET A 66 16.88 -10.95 -14.85
CA MET A 66 16.88 -10.62 -13.42
C MET A 66 16.10 -11.64 -12.57
N LEU A 67 15.02 -12.21 -13.13
CA LEU A 67 14.13 -13.14 -12.45
C LEU A 67 14.58 -14.60 -12.49
N ARG A 68 15.46 -14.98 -13.44
CA ARG A 68 16.00 -16.34 -13.51
C ARG A 68 16.74 -16.72 -12.23
N GLY A 69 16.41 -17.90 -11.70
CA GLY A 69 16.99 -18.43 -10.47
C GLY A 69 16.40 -17.86 -9.17
N GLN A 70 15.40 -16.98 -9.26
CA GLN A 70 14.63 -16.50 -8.12
C GLN A 70 13.50 -17.50 -7.80
N ASP A 71 13.32 -17.80 -6.52
CA ASP A 71 12.24 -18.71 -6.08
C ASP A 71 10.90 -17.96 -5.98
N VAL A 72 11.00 -16.69 -5.57
CA VAL A 72 9.88 -15.85 -5.12
C VAL A 72 9.99 -14.46 -5.72
N LEU A 73 8.83 -13.91 -6.12
CA LEU A 73 8.65 -12.51 -6.42
C LEU A 73 7.77 -11.84 -5.35
N VAL A 74 8.25 -10.77 -4.73
CA VAL A 74 7.41 -9.85 -3.97
C VAL A 74 7.20 -8.60 -4.81
N TYR A 75 5.94 -8.31 -5.13
CA TYR A 75 5.55 -7.14 -5.90
C TYR A 75 5.04 -6.04 -4.96
N ALA A 76 5.96 -5.20 -4.51
CA ALA A 76 5.74 -4.11 -3.56
C ALA A 76 5.75 -2.72 -4.23
N ALA A 77 5.48 -2.67 -5.54
CA ALA A 77 5.48 -1.45 -6.33
C ALA A 77 4.07 -1.07 -6.82
N GLY A 78 3.93 0.21 -7.17
CA GLY A 78 2.72 0.77 -7.75
C GLY A 78 2.32 2.07 -7.06
N PRO A 79 1.63 2.97 -7.78
CA PRO A 79 1.15 4.21 -7.21
C PRO A 79 0.10 3.95 -6.11
N ASP A 80 0.10 4.84 -5.14
CA ASP A 80 -0.89 4.92 -4.07
C ASP A 80 -2.10 5.79 -4.49
N ASP A 81 -3.26 5.61 -3.87
CA ASP A 81 -4.48 6.36 -4.19
C ASP A 81 -4.33 7.88 -4.00
N ARG A 82 -3.36 8.29 -3.16
CA ARG A 82 -3.05 9.67 -2.80
C ARG A 82 -2.01 10.32 -3.71
N VAL A 83 -1.56 9.66 -4.78
CA VAL A 83 -0.65 10.27 -5.77
C VAL A 83 -1.32 11.48 -6.43
N GLU A 84 -0.57 12.55 -6.64
CA GLU A 84 -1.04 13.71 -7.38
C GLU A 84 -0.77 13.47 -8.86
N LEU A 85 -1.81 13.55 -9.68
CA LEU A 85 -1.72 13.33 -11.12
C LEU A 85 -1.48 14.66 -11.84
N PRO A 86 -0.62 14.69 -12.88
CA PRO A 86 -0.51 15.85 -13.75
C PRO A 86 -1.86 16.21 -14.38
N ALA A 87 -2.07 17.50 -14.66
CA ALA A 87 -3.28 17.94 -15.35
C ALA A 87 -3.41 17.27 -16.73
N GLY A 88 -4.64 16.85 -17.06
CA GLY A 88 -4.96 16.13 -18.30
C GLY A 88 -4.81 14.60 -18.21
N VAL A 89 -4.13 14.08 -17.17
CA VAL A 89 -4.02 12.63 -16.95
C VAL A 89 -5.29 12.11 -16.29
N ARG A 90 -5.92 11.09 -16.91
CA ARG A 90 -7.11 10.44 -16.37
C ARG A 90 -6.70 9.40 -15.33
N ALA A 91 -7.29 9.46 -14.14
CA ALA A 91 -6.91 8.57 -13.05
C ALA A 91 -7.15 7.09 -13.39
N ALA A 92 -8.27 6.78 -14.04
CA ALA A 92 -8.60 5.40 -14.43
C ALA A 92 -7.55 4.78 -15.36
N GLU A 93 -7.07 5.54 -16.36
CA GLU A 93 -6.04 5.08 -17.30
C GLU A 93 -4.69 4.93 -16.60
N PHE A 94 -4.31 5.94 -15.79
CA PHE A 94 -3.06 5.92 -15.03
C PHE A 94 -2.97 4.70 -14.10
N PHE A 95 -3.99 4.47 -13.27
CA PHE A 95 -3.99 3.34 -12.33
C PHE A 95 -4.13 2.00 -13.06
N ASN A 96 -4.90 1.90 -14.14
CA ASN A 96 -4.97 0.68 -14.92
C ASN A 96 -3.59 0.31 -15.49
N GLU A 97 -2.89 1.26 -16.10
CA GLU A 97 -1.55 1.02 -16.65
C GLU A 97 -0.56 0.58 -15.57
N HIS A 98 -0.48 1.34 -14.47
CA HIS A 98 0.57 1.18 -13.47
C HIS A 98 0.32 0.06 -12.45
N LEU A 99 -0.95 -0.30 -12.21
CA LEU A 99 -1.33 -1.34 -11.25
C LEU A 99 -1.79 -2.63 -11.93
N VAL A 100 -2.44 -2.57 -13.09
CA VAL A 100 -2.95 -3.76 -13.78
C VAL A 100 -1.93 -4.24 -14.81
N ASN A 101 -1.73 -3.47 -15.88
CA ASN A 101 -0.95 -3.90 -17.05
C ASN A 101 0.50 -4.20 -16.67
N ARG A 102 1.14 -3.31 -15.91
CA ARG A 102 2.50 -3.52 -15.41
C ARG A 102 2.62 -4.77 -14.53
N THR A 103 1.66 -5.00 -13.63
CA THR A 103 1.72 -6.16 -12.73
C THR A 103 1.54 -7.45 -13.52
N GLU A 104 0.56 -7.50 -14.43
CA GLU A 104 0.30 -8.63 -15.31
C GLU A 104 1.52 -8.98 -16.17
N ARG A 105 2.18 -7.97 -16.75
CA ARG A 105 3.43 -8.15 -17.49
C ARG A 105 4.53 -8.78 -16.62
N VAL A 106 4.80 -8.18 -15.46
CA VAL A 106 5.89 -8.64 -14.57
C VAL A 106 5.64 -10.06 -14.07
N LEU A 107 4.40 -10.40 -13.71
CA LEU A 107 4.04 -11.75 -13.29
C LEU A 107 4.18 -12.76 -14.44
N SER A 108 3.82 -12.38 -15.66
CA SER A 108 3.97 -13.26 -16.83
C SER A 108 5.44 -13.60 -17.07
N VAL A 109 6.32 -12.60 -17.06
CA VAL A 109 7.77 -12.81 -17.21
C VAL A 109 8.34 -13.61 -16.03
N ALA A 110 7.88 -13.37 -14.80
CA ALA A 110 8.30 -14.13 -13.62
C ALA A 110 7.94 -15.61 -13.73
N ARG A 111 6.72 -15.91 -14.18
CA ARG A 111 6.25 -17.28 -14.43
C ARG A 111 7.12 -17.98 -15.46
N GLU A 112 7.39 -17.32 -16.59
CA GLU A 112 8.24 -17.85 -17.67
C GLU A 112 9.71 -18.01 -17.23
N SER A 113 10.17 -17.20 -16.29
CA SER A 113 11.52 -17.26 -15.71
C SER A 113 11.68 -18.31 -14.61
N GLY A 114 10.60 -19.03 -14.27
CA GLY A 114 10.62 -20.16 -13.35
C GLY A 114 10.36 -19.81 -11.88
N VAL A 115 9.99 -18.56 -11.56
CA VAL A 115 9.51 -18.17 -10.22
C VAL A 115 8.33 -19.06 -9.82
N LYS A 116 8.23 -19.43 -8.54
CA LYS A 116 7.19 -20.37 -8.06
C LYS A 116 6.14 -19.72 -7.18
N LYS A 117 6.50 -18.66 -6.47
CA LYS A 117 5.57 -17.95 -5.58
C LYS A 117 5.63 -16.44 -5.79
N VAL A 118 4.47 -15.81 -5.70
CA VAL A 118 4.30 -14.38 -5.78
C VAL A 118 3.46 -13.88 -4.61
N VAL A 119 3.93 -12.81 -3.98
CA VAL A 119 3.16 -12.02 -3.02
C VAL A 119 3.02 -10.61 -3.56
N ILE A 120 1.79 -10.15 -3.79
CA ILE A 120 1.51 -8.79 -4.28
C ILE A 120 1.02 -7.93 -3.12
N TYR A 121 1.49 -6.70 -3.05
CA TYR A 121 0.93 -5.68 -2.17
C TYR A 121 -0.29 -5.04 -2.84
N GLY A 122 -1.47 -5.48 -2.39
CA GLY A 122 -2.78 -4.95 -2.76
C GLY A 122 -3.27 -3.89 -1.77
N SER A 123 -4.58 -3.69 -1.73
CA SER A 123 -5.22 -2.68 -0.88
C SER A 123 -6.42 -3.25 -0.17
N TYR A 124 -6.53 -3.00 1.13
CA TYR A 124 -7.72 -3.35 1.91
C TYR A 124 -9.03 -2.78 1.33
N PHE A 125 -8.97 -1.69 0.54
CA PHE A 125 -10.13 -1.19 -0.20
C PHE A 125 -10.66 -2.20 -1.23
N ALA A 126 -9.77 -2.87 -1.98
CA ALA A 126 -10.15 -3.92 -2.91
C ALA A 126 -10.69 -5.14 -2.17
N TYR A 127 -10.05 -5.54 -1.06
CA TYR A 127 -10.54 -6.63 -0.21
C TYR A 127 -11.95 -6.38 0.32
N ILE A 128 -12.21 -5.18 0.87
CA ILE A 128 -13.53 -4.78 1.37
C ILE A 128 -14.56 -4.78 0.23
N ASN A 129 -14.19 -4.26 -0.95
CA ASN A 129 -15.05 -4.30 -2.14
C ASN A 129 -15.39 -5.73 -2.56
N ASN A 130 -14.39 -6.61 -2.70
CA ASN A 130 -14.57 -7.98 -3.17
C ASN A 130 -15.44 -8.81 -2.22
N ARG A 131 -15.26 -8.59 -0.90
CA ARG A 131 -15.97 -9.35 0.13
C ARG A 131 -17.34 -8.76 0.49
N GLY A 132 -17.55 -7.47 0.26
CA GLY A 132 -18.79 -6.76 0.63
C GLY A 132 -18.84 -6.47 2.14
N LEU A 133 -17.78 -5.89 2.68
CA LEU A 133 -17.61 -5.64 4.12
C LEU A 133 -17.90 -4.18 4.48
N CYS A 134 -17.93 -3.84 5.77
CA CYS A 134 -18.02 -2.45 6.23
C CYS A 134 -19.24 -1.67 5.66
N GLY A 135 -20.36 -2.39 5.44
CA GLY A 135 -21.58 -1.85 4.83
C GLY A 135 -21.48 -1.55 3.32
N VAL A 136 -20.39 -1.94 2.66
CA VAL A 136 -20.14 -1.75 1.23
C VAL A 136 -20.73 -2.94 0.45
N LYS A 137 -21.49 -2.67 -0.61
CA LYS A 137 -21.93 -3.74 -1.53
C LYS A 137 -20.76 -4.15 -2.43
N ARG A 138 -20.70 -5.43 -2.81
CA ARG A 138 -19.68 -5.91 -3.76
C ARG A 138 -19.70 -5.10 -5.06
N GLY A 139 -18.53 -4.68 -5.52
CA GLY A 139 -18.36 -3.82 -6.70
C GLY A 139 -18.70 -2.35 -6.51
N GLN A 140 -19.21 -1.93 -5.35
CA GLN A 140 -19.61 -0.53 -5.13
C GLN A 140 -18.42 0.44 -5.19
N LEU A 141 -17.25 0.04 -4.69
CA LEU A 141 -16.09 0.93 -4.59
C LEU A 141 -15.31 1.02 -5.90
N GLU A 142 -15.62 0.21 -6.91
CA GLU A 142 -14.98 0.26 -8.24
C GLU A 142 -15.31 1.54 -9.01
N ARG A 143 -16.19 2.40 -8.49
CA ARG A 143 -16.34 3.78 -8.97
C ARG A 143 -15.17 4.70 -8.58
N HIS A 144 -14.27 4.24 -7.72
CA HIS A 144 -13.00 4.90 -7.42
C HIS A 144 -11.90 4.30 -8.33
N PRO A 145 -11.26 5.09 -9.21
CA PRO A 145 -10.28 4.60 -10.17
C PRO A 145 -9.17 3.71 -9.58
N TYR A 146 -8.63 4.08 -8.42
CA TYR A 146 -7.62 3.28 -7.73
C TYR A 146 -8.15 1.92 -7.29
N ILE A 147 -9.36 1.88 -6.71
CA ILE A 147 -9.96 0.65 -6.18
C ILE A 147 -10.31 -0.28 -7.34
N GLN A 148 -10.88 0.27 -8.42
CA GLN A 148 -11.14 -0.48 -9.66
C GLN A 148 -9.86 -1.16 -10.17
N ALA A 149 -8.76 -0.42 -10.25
CA ALA A 149 -7.49 -0.97 -10.72
C ALA A 149 -6.91 -2.03 -9.77
N ARG A 150 -7.06 -1.88 -8.44
CA ARG A 150 -6.60 -2.90 -7.47
C ARG A 150 -7.44 -4.18 -7.49
N VAL A 151 -8.76 -4.07 -7.70
CA VAL A 151 -9.64 -5.22 -7.92
C VAL A 151 -9.23 -5.96 -9.19
N GLU A 152 -9.02 -5.23 -10.29
CA GLU A 152 -8.61 -5.81 -11.56
C GLU A 152 -7.20 -6.41 -11.52
N GLN A 153 -6.24 -5.74 -10.85
CA GLN A 153 -4.89 -6.27 -10.59
C GLN A 153 -4.97 -7.63 -9.92
N THR A 154 -5.78 -7.75 -8.85
CA THR A 154 -5.97 -9.00 -8.11
C THR A 154 -6.55 -10.08 -9.01
N ARG A 155 -7.63 -9.76 -9.74
CA ARG A 155 -8.30 -10.70 -10.65
C ARG A 155 -7.35 -11.25 -11.73
N ARG A 156 -6.61 -10.37 -12.42
CA ARG A 156 -5.68 -10.81 -13.48
C ARG A 156 -4.47 -11.56 -12.93
N SER A 157 -3.95 -11.13 -11.79
CA SER A 157 -2.83 -11.81 -11.13
C SER A 157 -3.19 -13.23 -10.72
N PHE A 158 -4.41 -13.47 -10.23
CA PHE A 158 -4.89 -14.82 -9.98
C PHE A 158 -5.15 -15.62 -11.25
N ALA A 159 -5.66 -15.01 -12.32
CA ALA A 159 -5.81 -15.70 -13.60
C ALA A 159 -4.47 -16.20 -14.20
N LEU A 160 -3.35 -15.54 -13.87
CA LEU A 160 -2.00 -15.97 -14.28
C LEU A 160 -1.43 -17.12 -13.44
N GLY A 161 -1.91 -17.27 -12.21
CA GLY A 161 -1.41 -18.23 -11.24
C GLY A 161 -2.01 -19.63 -11.37
N GLY A 162 -1.47 -20.56 -10.59
CA GLY A 162 -1.90 -21.95 -10.53
C GLY A 162 -0.97 -22.79 -9.65
N GLU A 163 -1.00 -24.11 -9.82
CA GLU A 163 -0.25 -25.06 -8.98
C GLU A 163 1.27 -24.84 -9.01
N THR A 164 1.82 -24.46 -10.17
CA THR A 164 3.27 -24.29 -10.38
C THR A 164 3.75 -22.84 -10.25
N PHE A 165 2.81 -21.89 -10.13
CA PHE A 165 3.04 -20.45 -9.97
C PHE A 165 1.98 -19.87 -9.04
N SER A 166 2.23 -19.96 -7.74
CA SER A 166 1.27 -19.51 -6.73
C SER A 166 1.30 -18.00 -6.59
N VAL A 167 0.13 -17.38 -6.55
CA VAL A 167 -0.02 -15.92 -6.42
C VAL A 167 -0.95 -15.63 -5.26
N SER A 168 -0.52 -14.79 -4.33
CA SER A 168 -1.30 -14.32 -3.19
C SER A 168 -1.23 -12.78 -3.09
N VAL A 169 -2.24 -12.17 -2.48
CA VAL A 169 -2.33 -10.71 -2.32
C VAL A 169 -2.44 -10.37 -0.85
N LEU A 170 -1.50 -9.57 -0.35
CA LEU A 170 -1.60 -8.90 0.95
C LEU A 170 -2.29 -7.56 0.73
N ASN A 171 -3.50 -7.43 1.23
CA ASN A 171 -4.30 -6.22 1.14
C ASN A 171 -3.99 -5.30 2.33
N ILE A 172 -3.24 -4.23 2.03
CA ILE A 172 -2.60 -3.38 3.04
C ILE A 172 -3.53 -2.21 3.40
N PRO A 173 -3.68 -1.89 4.70
CA PRO A 173 -4.49 -0.76 5.16
C PRO A 173 -3.60 0.47 5.41
N TYR A 174 -3.98 1.34 6.34
CA TYR A 174 -3.16 2.49 6.69
C TYR A 174 -1.92 2.04 7.48
N VAL A 175 -0.75 2.50 7.05
CA VAL A 175 0.54 2.10 7.64
C VAL A 175 1.25 3.29 8.26
N PHE A 176 1.63 3.19 9.53
CA PHE A 176 2.45 4.19 10.23
C PHE A 176 3.82 3.61 10.56
N GLY A 177 4.84 4.44 10.43
CA GLY A 177 6.24 4.09 10.61
C GLY A 177 7.14 4.93 9.71
N VAL A 178 8.44 4.67 9.77
CA VAL A 178 9.45 5.43 9.03
C VAL A 178 10.37 4.50 8.23
N THR A 179 11.06 5.08 7.26
CA THR A 179 12.16 4.45 6.51
C THR A 179 13.26 5.51 6.32
N PRO A 180 14.55 5.14 6.42
CA PRO A 180 15.64 6.09 6.25
C PRO A 180 15.51 6.90 4.95
N GLY A 181 15.76 8.21 5.06
CA GLY A 181 15.75 9.13 3.90
C GLY A 181 14.37 9.39 3.27
N ARG A 182 13.27 8.90 3.85
CA ARG A 182 11.92 9.08 3.30
C ARG A 182 11.02 9.85 4.26
N MET A 183 10.33 10.86 3.72
CA MET A 183 9.29 11.58 4.44
C MET A 183 8.01 10.74 4.50
N PRO A 184 7.38 10.55 5.67
CA PRO A 184 6.10 9.84 5.75
C PRO A 184 5.00 10.54 4.93
N ILE A 185 4.22 9.74 4.19
CA ILE A 185 3.10 10.23 3.36
C ILE A 185 2.06 11.02 4.17
N TRP A 186 1.96 10.73 5.47
CA TRP A 186 1.05 11.40 6.39
C TRP A 186 1.34 12.89 6.57
N LYS A 187 2.58 13.36 6.32
CA LYS A 187 2.88 14.80 6.24
C LYS A 187 2.01 15.48 5.19
N ARG A 188 1.99 14.95 3.97
CA ARG A 188 1.18 15.50 2.88
C ARG A 188 -0.31 15.42 3.20
N VAL A 189 -0.75 14.26 3.69
CA VAL A 189 -2.18 13.95 3.89
C VAL A 189 -2.81 14.78 5.01
N PHE A 190 -2.15 14.88 6.17
CA PHE A 190 -2.75 15.50 7.37
C PHE A 190 -2.18 16.87 7.70
N ILE A 191 -0.99 17.23 7.21
CA ILE A 191 -0.35 18.50 7.59
C ILE A 191 -0.38 19.49 6.43
N GLU A 192 0.21 19.15 5.28
CA GLU A 192 0.32 20.08 4.15
C GLU A 192 -1.06 20.38 3.52
N ARG A 193 -1.88 19.34 3.28
CA ARG A 193 -3.24 19.49 2.76
C ARG A 193 -4.13 20.39 3.62
N TYR A 194 -3.89 20.39 4.93
CA TYR A 194 -4.65 21.18 5.89
C TYR A 194 -3.89 22.42 6.40
N ALA A 195 -2.77 22.80 5.76
CA ALA A 195 -1.89 23.84 6.29
C ALA A 195 -2.60 25.19 6.48
N LYS A 196 -3.43 25.59 5.50
CA LYS A 196 -4.16 26.88 5.47
C LYS A 196 -5.48 26.86 6.25
N GLN A 197 -5.93 25.69 6.71
CA GLN A 197 -7.19 25.51 7.41
C GLN A 197 -6.98 25.62 8.92
N PRO A 198 -7.89 26.27 9.66
CA PRO A 198 -7.77 26.43 11.11
C PRO A 198 -7.98 25.12 11.89
N LYS A 199 -8.61 24.12 11.26
CA LYS A 199 -8.89 22.80 11.83
C LYS A 199 -8.76 21.73 10.74
N ILE A 200 -8.40 20.52 11.13
CA ILE A 200 -8.54 19.34 10.26
C ILE A 200 -9.98 18.85 10.39
N ILE A 201 -10.73 18.90 9.30
CA ILE A 201 -12.07 18.32 9.25
C ILE A 201 -11.98 17.00 8.50
N TYR A 202 -12.28 15.90 9.19
CA TYR A 202 -12.19 14.56 8.62
C TYR A 202 -13.48 13.74 8.82
N GLY A 203 -13.52 12.55 8.23
CA GLY A 203 -14.69 11.67 8.32
C GLY A 203 -14.90 11.09 9.71
N THR A 204 -16.15 10.72 10.01
CA THR A 204 -16.58 10.10 11.27
C THR A 204 -16.21 8.62 11.39
N GLY A 205 -15.74 8.01 10.30
CA GLY A 205 -15.38 6.61 10.23
C GLY A 205 -14.06 6.27 10.92
N GLY A 206 -13.50 5.15 10.48
CA GLY A 206 -12.28 4.58 11.01
C GLY A 206 -11.62 3.68 10.00
N THR A 207 -10.42 3.24 10.35
CA THR A 207 -9.61 2.36 9.51
C THR A 207 -8.87 1.34 10.35
N THR A 208 -8.56 0.22 9.71
CA THR A 208 -7.54 -0.70 10.20
C THR A 208 -6.18 -0.03 10.03
N VAL A 209 -5.31 -0.17 11.03
CA VAL A 209 -3.97 0.39 11.02
C VAL A 209 -2.95 -0.70 11.35
N THR A 210 -1.78 -0.58 10.76
CA THR A 210 -0.66 -1.51 10.95
C THR A 210 0.69 -0.81 10.83
N THR A 211 1.79 -1.53 11.08
CA THR A 211 3.16 -1.04 10.90
C THR A 211 3.87 -1.74 9.72
N PRO A 212 4.98 -1.15 9.22
CA PRO A 212 5.83 -1.83 8.24
C PRO A 212 6.42 -3.14 8.76
N ALA A 213 6.66 -3.26 10.07
CA ALA A 213 7.18 -4.48 10.67
C ALA A 213 6.16 -5.64 10.57
N LYS A 214 4.88 -5.36 10.87
CA LYS A 214 3.80 -6.34 10.69
C LYS A 214 3.65 -6.76 9.22
N ILE A 215 3.73 -5.80 8.29
CA ILE A 215 3.66 -6.10 6.85
C ILE A 215 4.86 -6.95 6.42
N ALA A 216 6.08 -6.62 6.86
CA ALA A 216 7.28 -7.39 6.55
C ALA A 216 7.16 -8.84 7.04
N LEU A 217 6.68 -9.03 8.28
CA LEU A 217 6.38 -10.37 8.82
C LEU A 217 5.33 -11.09 7.97
N ALA A 218 4.20 -10.42 7.66
CA ALA A 218 3.13 -10.98 6.85
C ALA A 218 3.62 -11.39 5.46
N THR A 219 4.51 -10.61 4.84
CA THR A 219 5.11 -10.93 3.54
C THR A 219 5.93 -12.21 3.60
N VAL A 220 6.82 -12.36 4.60
CA VAL A 220 7.58 -13.60 4.76
C VAL A 220 6.67 -14.79 5.02
N GLN A 221 5.71 -14.65 5.94
CA GLN A 221 4.83 -15.74 6.28
C GLN A 221 3.91 -16.12 5.11
N ALA A 222 3.47 -15.15 4.29
CA ALA A 222 2.71 -15.42 3.07
C ALA A 222 3.54 -16.19 2.04
N VAL A 223 4.82 -15.86 1.88
CA VAL A 223 5.72 -16.64 1.02
C VAL A 223 5.79 -18.10 1.44
N GLU A 224 5.80 -18.40 2.74
CA GLU A 224 5.87 -19.78 3.22
C GLU A 224 4.49 -20.47 3.18
N LEU A 225 3.45 -19.78 3.65
CA LEU A 225 2.19 -20.39 4.06
C LEU A 225 1.00 -20.12 3.13
N ALA A 226 0.99 -18.99 2.38
CA ALA A 226 -0.12 -18.67 1.51
C ALA A 226 -0.11 -19.53 0.24
N GLY A 227 -1.30 -19.94 -0.19
CA GLY A 227 -1.57 -20.63 -1.44
C GLY A 227 -2.02 -19.68 -2.54
N HIS A 228 -2.23 -20.26 -3.73
CA HIS A 228 -2.70 -19.53 -4.89
C HIS A 228 -4.14 -19.02 -4.68
N GLY A 229 -4.41 -17.78 -5.08
CA GLY A 229 -5.74 -17.18 -5.02
C GLY A 229 -6.11 -16.61 -3.64
N GLU A 230 -5.18 -16.61 -2.68
CA GLU A 230 -5.46 -16.06 -1.35
C GLU A 230 -5.36 -14.53 -1.32
N GLU A 231 -6.47 -13.90 -0.92
CA GLU A 231 -6.54 -12.49 -0.54
C GLU A 231 -6.54 -12.36 0.98
N LEU A 232 -5.52 -11.72 1.54
CA LEU A 232 -5.27 -11.65 2.98
C LEU A 232 -5.26 -10.19 3.41
N ALA A 233 -6.09 -9.83 4.39
CA ALA A 233 -6.19 -8.45 4.87
C ALA A 233 -5.25 -8.28 6.08
N VAL A 234 -4.21 -7.47 5.92
CA VAL A 234 -3.23 -7.23 6.99
C VAL A 234 -3.73 -6.11 7.90
N GLY A 235 -3.42 -6.17 9.19
CA GLY A 235 -3.84 -5.18 10.16
C GLY A 235 -3.28 -5.48 11.55
N SER A 236 -3.45 -4.53 12.46
CA SER A 236 -2.98 -4.65 13.85
C SER A 236 -3.96 -4.05 14.85
N VAL A 237 -4.58 -2.90 14.52
CA VAL A 237 -5.59 -2.23 15.36
C VAL A 237 -6.67 -1.57 14.49
N ASN A 238 -7.93 -1.68 14.89
CA ASN A 238 -9.02 -0.91 14.33
C ASN A 238 -9.21 0.39 15.13
N MET A 239 -9.09 1.56 14.49
CA MET A 239 -9.22 2.86 15.18
C MET A 239 -10.00 3.90 14.39
N LYS A 240 -10.57 4.88 15.10
CA LYS A 240 -11.27 6.01 14.47
C LYS A 240 -10.28 7.00 13.88
N PHE A 241 -10.66 7.67 12.78
CA PHE A 241 -9.76 8.63 12.14
C PHE A 241 -9.36 9.79 13.06
N LYS A 242 -10.31 10.34 13.81
CA LYS A 242 -10.06 11.47 14.70
C LYS A 242 -8.95 11.21 15.74
N PRO A 243 -9.05 10.21 16.64
CA PRO A 243 -8.00 9.96 17.62
C PRO A 243 -6.66 9.59 16.98
N MET A 244 -6.68 8.88 15.84
CA MET A 244 -5.46 8.57 15.07
C MET A 244 -4.75 9.84 14.60
N ILE A 245 -5.49 10.79 14.01
CA ILE A 245 -4.94 12.06 13.53
C ILE A 245 -4.48 12.94 14.71
N GLU A 246 -5.27 13.01 15.79
CA GLU A 246 -4.92 13.78 17.00
C GLU A 246 -3.60 13.29 17.60
N ARG A 247 -3.39 11.97 17.68
CA ARG A 247 -2.13 11.39 18.16
C ARG A 247 -0.95 11.77 17.26
N LEU A 248 -1.10 11.61 15.95
CA LEU A 248 -0.07 11.99 14.99
C LEU A 248 0.34 13.46 15.13
N LEU A 249 -0.64 14.36 15.24
CA LEU A 249 -0.40 15.80 15.40
C LEU A 249 0.29 16.11 16.73
N ALA A 250 -0.12 15.46 17.82
CA ALA A 250 0.50 15.62 19.12
C ALA A 250 1.99 15.23 19.08
N ALA A 251 2.32 14.09 18.46
CA ALA A 251 3.69 13.65 18.28
C ALA A 251 4.51 14.57 17.35
N ALA A 252 3.87 15.15 16.32
CA ALA A 252 4.47 16.17 15.47
C ALA A 252 4.60 17.56 16.14
N LYS A 253 4.07 17.72 17.37
CA LYS A 253 3.95 19.00 18.08
C LYS A 253 3.19 20.08 17.30
N ILE A 254 2.17 19.67 16.54
CA ILE A 254 1.31 20.56 15.77
C ILE A 254 0.00 20.76 16.54
N ASN A 255 -0.21 21.99 17.03
CA ASN A 255 -1.46 22.34 17.71
C ASN A 255 -2.53 22.74 16.69
N LYS A 256 -3.22 21.75 16.13
CA LYS A 256 -4.35 21.95 15.21
C LYS A 256 -5.53 21.07 15.61
N PRO A 257 -6.71 21.63 15.93
CA PRO A 257 -7.86 20.84 16.34
C PRO A 257 -8.34 19.91 15.21
N VAL A 258 -8.73 18.70 15.57
CA VAL A 258 -9.37 17.73 14.67
C VAL A 258 -10.86 17.67 14.98
N ALA A 259 -11.68 17.86 13.95
CA ALA A 259 -13.13 17.81 14.04
C ALA A 259 -13.69 16.81 13.04
N ASN A 260 -14.81 16.21 13.40
CA ASN A 260 -15.58 15.39 12.49
C ASN A 260 -16.65 16.24 11.80
N LEU A 261 -17.04 15.81 10.61
CA LEU A 261 -18.16 16.39 9.89
C LEU A 261 -19.19 15.30 9.58
N PRO A 262 -20.50 15.55 9.72
CA PRO A 262 -21.52 14.62 9.24
C PRO A 262 -21.26 14.27 7.77
N THR A 263 -21.37 12.98 7.45
CA THR A 263 -20.96 12.44 6.13
C THR A 263 -21.64 13.13 4.95
N TRP A 264 -22.92 13.48 5.07
CA TRP A 264 -23.65 14.18 4.02
C TRP A 264 -23.09 15.58 3.75
N LEU A 265 -22.70 16.31 4.80
CA LEU A 265 -22.14 17.65 4.70
C LEU A 265 -20.70 17.60 4.16
N GLN A 266 -19.92 16.61 4.58
CA GLN A 266 -18.60 16.34 3.99
C GLN A 266 -18.72 16.02 2.50
N GLY A 267 -19.72 15.22 2.10
CA GLY A 267 -20.00 14.91 0.71
C GLY A 267 -20.30 16.15 -0.14
N LEU A 268 -20.98 17.15 0.42
CA LEU A 268 -21.20 18.42 -0.27
C LEU A 268 -19.89 19.16 -0.55
N PHE A 269 -19.02 19.32 0.45
CA PHE A 269 -17.72 19.96 0.28
C PHE A 269 -16.81 19.22 -0.70
N MET A 270 -16.79 17.89 -0.65
CA MET A 270 -15.98 17.08 -1.56
C MET A 270 -16.48 17.14 -3.01
N ARG A 271 -17.80 17.22 -3.23
CA ARG A 271 -18.35 17.47 -4.57
C ARG A 271 -17.99 18.85 -5.12
N MET A 272 -17.91 19.87 -4.27
CA MET A 272 -17.41 21.19 -4.69
C MET A 272 -15.92 21.13 -5.03
N ALA A 273 -15.11 20.50 -4.19
CA ALA A 273 -13.69 20.28 -4.49
C ALA A 273 -13.48 19.51 -5.79
N TRP A 274 -14.27 18.45 -6.03
CA TRP A 274 -14.27 17.72 -7.30
C TRP A 274 -14.52 18.61 -8.51
N ARG A 275 -15.49 19.53 -8.44
CA ARG A 275 -15.76 20.46 -9.55
C ARG A 275 -14.55 21.38 -9.81
N GLN A 276 -13.89 21.84 -8.75
CA GLN A 276 -12.69 22.69 -8.86
C GLN A 276 -11.51 21.92 -9.47
N GLU A 277 -11.26 20.69 -9.00
CA GLU A 277 -10.23 19.81 -9.55
C GLU A 277 -10.49 19.52 -11.04
N LYS A 278 -11.73 19.18 -11.38
CA LYS A 278 -12.13 18.91 -12.76
C LYS A 278 -11.98 20.14 -13.66
N ALA A 279 -12.33 21.33 -13.18
CA ALA A 279 -12.14 22.58 -13.91
C ALA A 279 -10.65 22.89 -14.14
N ALA A 280 -9.77 22.46 -13.24
CA ALA A 280 -8.33 22.56 -13.38
C ALA A 280 -7.70 21.38 -14.16
N GLY A 281 -8.51 20.51 -14.77
CA GLY A 281 -8.05 19.34 -15.52
C GLY A 281 -7.39 18.27 -14.66
N ARG A 282 -7.60 18.27 -13.34
CA ARG A 282 -7.05 17.28 -12.40
C ARG A 282 -8.05 16.17 -12.12
N ASP A 283 -7.51 14.97 -11.88
CA ASP A 283 -8.27 13.77 -11.53
C ASP A 283 -7.62 13.06 -10.32
N SER A 284 -8.33 12.16 -9.66
CA SER A 284 -7.88 11.53 -8.41
C SER A 284 -8.16 10.04 -8.34
N GLY A 285 -7.33 9.29 -7.60
CA GLY A 285 -7.50 7.85 -7.41
C GLY A 285 -8.77 7.49 -6.65
N LEU A 286 -9.19 8.33 -5.70
CA LEU A 286 -10.49 8.21 -5.05
C LEU A 286 -11.41 9.33 -5.51
N ASP A 287 -12.48 8.96 -6.22
CA ASP A 287 -13.49 9.89 -6.66
C ASP A 287 -14.15 10.66 -5.49
N LEU A 288 -13.82 11.96 -5.42
CA LEU A 288 -14.28 12.90 -4.40
C LEU A 288 -15.81 13.02 -4.33
N ARG A 289 -16.55 12.70 -5.40
CA ARG A 289 -18.02 12.74 -5.38
C ARG A 289 -18.63 11.73 -4.41
N TYR A 290 -17.93 10.61 -4.19
CA TYR A 290 -18.41 9.46 -3.42
C TYR A 290 -17.57 9.21 -2.15
N LEU A 291 -16.34 9.71 -2.10
CA LEU A 291 -15.35 9.46 -1.05
C LEU A 291 -15.90 9.60 0.38
N ALA A 292 -16.69 10.65 0.65
CA ALA A 292 -17.28 10.87 1.97
C ALA A 292 -18.19 9.72 2.39
N GLY A 293 -19.15 9.34 1.53
CA GLY A 293 -20.16 8.33 1.84
C GLY A 293 -19.66 6.90 1.77
N ASP A 294 -18.67 6.63 0.92
CA ASP A 294 -18.14 5.29 0.71
C ASP A 294 -17.06 4.88 1.66
N ILE A 295 -16.19 5.82 2.04
CA ILE A 295 -14.97 5.50 2.77
C ILE A 295 -14.92 6.29 4.07
N LEU A 296 -14.89 7.63 4.01
CA LEU A 296 -14.60 8.45 5.19
C LEU A 296 -15.70 8.43 6.26
N GLY A 297 -16.94 8.18 5.88
CA GLY A 297 -18.07 8.03 6.79
C GLY A 297 -18.22 6.64 7.41
N ARG A 298 -17.35 5.68 7.05
CA ARG A 298 -17.50 4.26 7.42
C ARG A 298 -16.29 3.75 8.19
N ASP A 299 -16.53 2.70 8.96
CA ASP A 299 -15.47 1.99 9.67
C ASP A 299 -14.91 0.90 8.77
N PHE A 300 -13.78 1.17 8.12
CA PHE A 300 -13.07 0.22 7.27
C PHE A 300 -12.19 -0.69 8.13
N TYR A 301 -12.87 -1.53 8.90
CA TYR A 301 -12.29 -2.51 9.81
C TYR A 301 -12.31 -3.89 9.16
N VAL A 302 -11.13 -4.49 9.02
CA VAL A 302 -10.98 -5.86 8.52
C VAL A 302 -10.68 -6.79 9.69
N ASP A 303 -11.07 -8.06 9.56
CA ASP A 303 -10.65 -9.11 10.47
C ASP A 303 -9.21 -9.52 10.14
N TYR A 304 -8.26 -8.70 10.57
CA TYR A 304 -6.83 -8.97 10.39
C TYR A 304 -6.36 -10.15 11.24
N GLU A 305 -7.06 -10.48 12.34
CA GLU A 305 -6.72 -11.62 13.18
C GLU A 305 -6.92 -12.95 12.44
N ALA A 306 -7.90 -13.03 11.53
CA ALA A 306 -8.02 -14.17 10.63
C ALA A 306 -6.77 -14.35 9.75
N THR A 307 -6.19 -13.26 9.25
CA THR A 307 -4.91 -13.30 8.53
C THR A 307 -3.75 -13.67 9.47
N ASP A 308 -3.74 -13.18 10.71
CA ASP A 308 -2.72 -13.55 11.70
C ASP A 308 -2.73 -15.05 12.02
N ARG A 309 -3.92 -15.64 12.20
CA ARG A 309 -4.05 -17.09 12.38
C ARG A 309 -3.63 -17.84 11.12
N ARG A 310 -4.05 -17.36 9.94
CA ARG A 310 -3.73 -18.00 8.64
C ARG A 310 -2.24 -18.01 8.33
N LEU A 311 -1.49 -17.00 8.78
CA LEU A 311 -0.07 -16.82 8.52
C LEU A 311 0.82 -17.08 9.75
N ASP A 312 0.28 -17.68 10.81
CA ASP A 312 1.01 -17.99 12.05
C ASP A 312 1.75 -16.77 12.64
N MET A 313 1.02 -15.66 12.80
CA MET A 313 1.53 -14.38 13.31
C MET A 313 0.90 -13.95 14.64
N VAL A 314 0.10 -14.81 15.28
CA VAL A 314 -0.69 -14.47 16.49
C VAL A 314 0.18 -13.99 17.66
N GLY A 315 1.43 -14.45 17.74
CA GLY A 315 2.38 -14.03 18.78
C GLY A 315 3.05 -12.67 18.54
N PHE A 316 2.92 -12.09 17.34
CA PHE A 316 3.57 -10.82 17.02
C PHE A 316 2.83 -9.64 17.64
N GLN A 317 3.49 -8.97 18.59
CA GLN A 317 2.99 -7.75 19.19
C GLN A 317 3.41 -6.56 18.33
N ASP A 318 2.43 -5.88 17.75
CA ASP A 318 2.65 -4.70 16.92
C ASP A 318 2.30 -3.42 17.69
N ASP A 319 3.25 -2.49 17.81
CA ASP A 319 3.06 -1.23 18.52
C ASP A 319 2.69 -0.09 17.55
N VAL A 320 1.42 -0.10 17.15
CA VAL A 320 0.87 0.90 16.22
C VAL A 320 0.93 2.31 16.82
N GLU A 321 0.74 2.42 18.13
CA GLU A 321 0.75 3.70 18.84
C GLU A 321 2.13 4.35 18.81
N ALA A 322 3.18 3.58 19.12
CA ALA A 322 4.55 4.05 19.01
C ALA A 322 4.92 4.39 17.56
N ALA A 323 4.44 3.62 16.58
CA ALA A 323 4.68 3.89 15.17
C ALA A 323 4.00 5.18 14.67
N ILE A 324 2.80 5.48 15.16
CA ILE A 324 2.14 6.79 14.91
C ILE A 324 2.98 7.91 15.50
N ASP A 325 3.50 7.74 16.73
CA ASP A 325 4.30 8.77 17.37
C ASP A 325 5.64 9.00 16.68
N GLU A 326 6.30 7.91 16.26
CA GLU A 326 7.54 7.97 15.48
C GLU A 326 7.32 8.70 14.16
N THR A 327 6.24 8.36 13.46
CA THR A 327 5.83 9.05 12.24
C THR A 327 5.68 10.56 12.50
N GLY A 328 4.96 10.95 13.55
CA GLY A 328 4.76 12.35 13.90
C GLY A 328 6.08 13.09 14.18
N ARG A 329 6.98 12.48 14.96
CA ARG A 329 8.32 13.02 15.25
C ARG A 329 9.14 13.23 13.97
N MET A 330 9.13 12.28 13.05
CA MET A 330 9.84 12.37 11.77
C MET A 330 9.28 13.49 10.88
N ILE A 331 7.96 13.70 10.90
CA ILE A 331 7.37 14.81 10.15
C ILE A 331 7.86 16.15 10.71
N LYS A 332 7.94 16.29 12.03
CA LYS A 332 8.44 17.51 12.67
C LYS A 332 9.88 17.81 12.23
N THR A 333 10.77 16.82 12.24
CA THR A 333 12.19 17.02 11.88
C THR A 333 12.41 17.40 10.42
N GLY A 334 11.47 17.06 9.52
CA GLY A 334 11.51 17.52 8.12
C GLY A 334 10.65 18.76 7.84
N THR A 335 10.21 19.48 8.87
CA THR A 335 9.57 20.80 8.77
C THR A 335 10.40 21.92 9.38
N SER A 336 11.46 21.57 10.13
CA SER A 336 12.51 22.47 10.61
C SER A 336 13.60 22.63 9.56
#